data_AF-A0A6I1GXC5-F1
#
_entry.id   AF-A0A6I1GXC5-F1
#
_cell.length_a   1.000
_cell.length_b   1.000
_cell.length_c   1.000
_cell.angle_alpha   90.00
_cell.angle_beta   90.00
_cell.angle_gamma   90.00
#
_symmetry.space_group_name_H-M   'P 1'
#
loop_
_entity.id
_entity.type
_entity.pdbx_description
1 polymer ?
#
loop_
_entity_poly.entity_id
_entity_poly.type
_entity_poly.pdbx_seq_one_letter_code
_entity_poly.pdbx_strand_id
1 'polypeptide(L)'
;MHSSIFPRWSLIACAAASLALPLVAGAAELGEMAVLSHVGQPLLAEIELTALAPEEANGVAVRLASPDVYRGGGIGMDPALQTLTISPLERGGRHYVRVSTRQAIQAGHLHLYLLLGNGSGAIVRLGTLWLTPAPPAAVSAPARPAVAAPVPVPAPVLAPLPRAAVGVASLDAAALAARARA
;
A
#
# COMPACT_ATOMS: atom_id res chain seq x y z
N MET A 1 22.87 11.51 -94.44
CA MET A 1 23.71 11.39 -93.24
C MET A 1 23.46 12.58 -92.33
N HIS A 2 22.52 12.46 -91.39
CA HIS A 2 22.57 13.20 -90.12
C HIS A 2 21.64 12.47 -89.15
N SER A 3 22.25 11.63 -88.32
CA SER A 3 21.58 10.85 -87.29
C SER A 3 21.44 11.74 -86.06
N SER A 4 20.22 12.17 -85.71
CA SER A 4 19.96 12.84 -84.44
C SER A 4 19.64 11.80 -83.37
N ILE A 5 20.68 11.48 -82.62
CA ILE A 5 20.69 10.69 -81.39
C ILE A 5 19.92 11.49 -80.32
N PHE A 6 18.71 11.04 -79.99
CA PHE A 6 18.02 11.50 -78.78
C PHE A 6 18.14 10.45 -77.68
N PRO A 7 18.61 10.83 -76.47
CA PRO A 7 18.97 9.88 -75.43
C PRO A 7 17.74 9.23 -74.80
N ARG A 8 17.72 7.90 -74.84
CA ARG A 8 16.78 7.01 -74.16
C ARG A 8 17.09 6.94 -72.66
N TRP A 9 17.04 8.07 -71.94
CA TRP A 9 17.26 8.08 -70.50
C TRP A 9 16.27 9.02 -69.82
N SER A 10 15.04 8.55 -69.65
CA SER A 10 14.13 9.04 -68.61
C SER A 10 13.21 7.89 -68.17
N LEU A 11 13.86 6.80 -67.75
CA LEU A 11 13.37 5.96 -66.66
C LEU A 11 13.93 6.67 -65.40
N ILE A 12 13.19 7.02 -64.36
CA ILE A 12 12.44 6.15 -63.47
C ILE A 12 11.51 7.08 -62.66
N ALA A 13 10.19 6.96 -62.83
CA ALA A 13 9.22 7.41 -61.84
C ALA A 13 9.01 6.25 -60.87
N CYS A 14 9.82 6.16 -59.82
CA CYS A 14 9.54 5.27 -58.70
C CYS A 14 8.92 6.10 -57.58
N ALA A 15 7.62 5.87 -57.39
CA ALA A 15 6.84 6.35 -56.28
C ALA A 15 7.61 6.17 -54.97
N ALA A 16 7.76 7.26 -54.22
CA ALA A 16 8.12 7.19 -52.81
C ALA A 16 6.96 6.48 -52.10
N ALA A 17 7.06 5.16 -51.97
CA ALA A 17 6.20 4.39 -51.10
C ALA A 17 6.47 4.87 -49.67
N SER A 18 5.60 5.76 -49.18
CA SER A 18 5.57 6.13 -47.79
C SER A 18 5.37 4.85 -46.98
N LEU A 19 6.45 4.36 -46.38
CA LEU A 19 6.39 3.29 -45.41
C LEU A 19 5.64 3.87 -44.20
N ALA A 20 4.31 3.75 -44.21
CA ALA A 20 3.50 3.98 -43.04
C ALA A 20 3.95 2.93 -42.02
N LEU A 21 4.87 3.32 -41.12
CA LEU A 21 5.17 2.49 -39.96
C LEU A 21 3.83 2.26 -39.25
N PRO A 22 3.49 1.01 -38.91
CA PRO A 22 2.31 0.79 -38.08
C PRO A 22 2.56 1.54 -36.77
N LEU A 23 1.72 2.54 -36.48
CA LEU A 23 1.55 2.99 -35.10
C LEU A 23 1.04 1.76 -34.37
N VAL A 24 1.94 1.05 -33.69
CA VAL A 24 1.55 0.08 -32.68
C VAL A 24 0.81 0.89 -31.65
N ALA A 25 -0.52 0.86 -31.71
CA ALA A 25 -1.38 1.20 -30.60
C ALA A 25 -1.05 0.16 -29.52
N GLY A 26 -0.11 0.50 -28.65
CA GLY A 26 0.27 -0.33 -27.51
C GLY A 26 -0.98 -0.54 -26.67
N ALA A 27 -1.29 -1.79 -26.35
CA ALA A 27 -2.30 -2.08 -25.36
C ALA A 27 -1.56 -2.51 -24.10
N ALA A 28 -1.91 -1.89 -22.97
CA ALA A 28 -1.30 -2.18 -21.69
C ALA A 28 -1.09 -3.70 -21.46
N GLU A 29 0.05 -4.05 -20.89
CA GLU A 29 0.42 -5.43 -20.57
C GLU A 29 0.62 -5.59 -19.06
N LEU A 30 0.51 -6.83 -18.60
CA LEU A 30 0.81 -7.19 -17.22
C LEU A 30 2.30 -7.50 -17.13
N GLY A 31 3.02 -6.70 -16.35
CA GLY A 31 4.44 -6.89 -16.08
C GLY A 31 4.67 -7.79 -14.87
N GLU A 32 5.56 -7.34 -14.00
CA GLU A 32 5.87 -8.04 -12.75
C GLU A 32 4.64 -8.16 -11.83
N MET A 33 4.42 -9.36 -11.28
CA MET A 33 3.33 -9.65 -10.34
C MET A 33 3.90 -10.07 -8.99
N ALA A 34 3.75 -9.22 -7.97
CA ALA A 34 4.19 -9.48 -6.62
C ALA A 34 2.99 -9.87 -5.73
N VAL A 35 2.96 -11.12 -5.27
CA VAL A 35 1.93 -11.61 -4.34
C VAL A 35 2.42 -11.43 -2.91
N LEU A 36 1.67 -10.66 -2.12
CA LEU A 36 1.99 -10.27 -0.75
C LEU A 36 1.17 -11.05 0.29
N SER A 37 0.18 -11.82 -0.16
CA SER A 37 -0.68 -12.66 0.67
C SER A 37 -0.33 -14.14 0.54
N HIS A 38 -0.73 -14.92 1.54
CA HIS A 38 -0.53 -16.37 1.56
C HIS A 38 -1.85 -17.13 1.37
N VAL A 39 -1.76 -18.43 1.12
CA VAL A 39 -2.93 -19.33 1.12
C VAL A 39 -3.66 -19.22 2.46
N GLY A 40 -4.99 -19.12 2.40
CA GLY A 40 -5.87 -18.93 3.55
C GLY A 40 -6.06 -17.47 3.98
N GLN A 41 -5.43 -16.51 3.30
CA GLN A 41 -5.57 -15.08 3.57
C GLN A 41 -6.35 -14.38 2.45
N PRO A 42 -6.95 -13.20 2.70
CA PRO A 42 -7.44 -12.36 1.63
C PRO A 42 -6.30 -12.01 0.66
N LEU A 43 -6.59 -12.05 -0.64
CA LEU A 43 -5.61 -11.75 -1.67
C LEU A 43 -5.08 -10.33 -1.46
N LEU A 44 -3.77 -10.20 -1.59
CA LEU A 44 -3.10 -8.93 -1.75
C LEU A 44 -1.96 -9.13 -2.74
N ALA A 45 -2.04 -8.49 -3.90
CA ALA A 45 -0.97 -8.50 -4.88
C ALA A 45 -0.81 -7.13 -5.55
N GLU A 46 0.41 -6.82 -5.97
CA GLU A 46 0.74 -5.67 -6.80
C GLU A 46 1.13 -6.19 -8.19
N ILE A 47 0.53 -5.63 -9.24
CA ILE A 47 0.76 -6.02 -10.63
C ILE A 47 1.24 -4.78 -11.37
N GLU A 48 2.43 -4.84 -11.96
CA GLU A 48 2.93 -3.78 -12.83
C GLU A 48 2.13 -3.73 -14.13
N LEU A 49 1.90 -2.51 -14.62
CA LEU A 49 1.39 -2.26 -15.95
C LEU A 49 2.50 -1.74 -16.85
N THR A 50 2.73 -2.42 -17.95
CA THR A 50 3.76 -2.10 -18.94
C THR A 50 3.13 -1.79 -20.30
N ALA A 51 3.95 -1.33 -21.26
CA ALA A 51 3.52 -1.06 -22.63
C ALA A 51 2.30 -0.14 -22.77
N LEU A 52 2.18 0.84 -21.85
CA LEU A 52 1.11 1.84 -21.87
C LEU A 52 1.22 2.70 -23.13
N ALA A 53 0.08 2.93 -23.80
CA ALA A 53 0.04 3.87 -24.90
C ALA A 53 0.28 5.31 -24.41
N PRO A 54 0.73 6.24 -25.28
CA PRO A 54 0.91 7.65 -24.92
C PRO A 54 -0.35 8.29 -24.32
N GLU A 55 -1.52 7.87 -24.77
CA GLU A 55 -2.82 8.33 -24.28
C GLU A 55 -3.15 7.78 -22.88
N GLU A 56 -2.52 6.66 -22.51
CA GLU A 56 -2.63 5.97 -21.21
C GLU A 56 -1.46 6.33 -20.27
N ALA A 57 -0.66 7.34 -20.61
CA ALA A 57 0.50 7.75 -19.82
C ALA A 57 0.13 8.22 -18.39
N ASN A 58 -1.12 8.63 -18.17
CA ASN A 58 -1.64 8.97 -16.84
C ASN A 58 -2.26 7.75 -16.10
N GLY A 59 -2.05 6.55 -16.64
CA GLY A 59 -2.66 5.30 -16.21
C GLY A 59 -3.72 4.79 -17.17
N VAL A 60 -3.94 3.47 -17.12
CA VAL A 60 -4.96 2.76 -17.89
C VAL A 60 -6.08 2.31 -16.96
N ALA A 61 -7.32 2.30 -17.46
CA ALA A 61 -8.45 1.75 -16.71
C ALA A 61 -8.29 0.24 -16.55
N VAL A 62 -8.35 -0.26 -15.32
CA VAL A 62 -8.21 -1.70 -15.02
C VAL A 62 -9.44 -2.22 -14.30
N ARG A 63 -10.01 -3.30 -14.82
CA ARG A 63 -11.21 -3.95 -14.27
C ARG A 63 -11.03 -5.47 -14.27
N LEU A 64 -11.72 -6.15 -13.37
CA LEU A 64 -11.84 -7.60 -13.45
C LEU A 64 -12.73 -7.96 -14.65
N ALA A 65 -12.31 -8.95 -15.43
CA ALA A 65 -13.11 -9.45 -16.55
C ALA A 65 -14.40 -10.11 -16.07
N SER A 66 -15.39 -10.18 -16.96
CA SER A 66 -16.66 -10.82 -16.63
C SER A 66 -16.49 -12.34 -16.41
N PRO A 67 -17.40 -12.97 -15.63
CA PRO A 67 -17.39 -14.43 -15.47
C PRO A 67 -17.49 -15.21 -16.78
N ASP A 68 -18.03 -14.61 -17.85
CA ASP A 68 -18.08 -15.22 -19.19
C ASP A 68 -16.70 -15.46 -19.79
N VAL A 69 -15.72 -14.59 -19.50
CA VAL A 69 -14.33 -14.77 -19.96
C VAL A 69 -13.73 -16.02 -19.33
N TYR A 70 -13.96 -16.23 -18.04
CA TYR A 70 -13.54 -17.43 -17.33
C TYR A 70 -14.18 -18.69 -17.92
N ARG A 71 -15.52 -18.66 -18.15
CA ARG A 71 -16.25 -19.76 -18.79
C ARG A 71 -15.74 -20.07 -20.19
N GLY A 72 -15.53 -19.05 -21.01
CA GLY A 72 -15.02 -19.20 -22.38
C GLY A 72 -13.60 -19.77 -22.43
N GLY A 73 -12.78 -19.49 -21.41
CA GLY A 73 -11.46 -20.11 -21.23
C GLY A 73 -11.48 -21.51 -20.63
N GLY A 74 -12.65 -22.03 -20.22
CA GLY A 74 -12.75 -23.31 -19.52
C GLY A 74 -12.14 -23.29 -18.10
N ILE A 75 -11.96 -22.10 -17.52
CA ILE A 75 -11.37 -21.91 -16.19
C ILE A 75 -12.46 -21.52 -15.20
N GLY A 76 -12.47 -22.16 -14.03
CA GLY A 76 -13.35 -21.77 -12.94
C GLY A 76 -12.93 -20.44 -12.31
N MET A 77 -13.88 -19.52 -12.15
CA MET A 77 -13.65 -18.27 -11.41
C MET A 77 -13.71 -18.54 -9.91
N ASP A 78 -12.63 -18.19 -9.18
CA ASP A 78 -12.64 -18.28 -7.72
C ASP A 78 -13.69 -17.32 -7.12
N PRO A 79 -14.57 -17.77 -6.22
CA PRO A 79 -15.65 -16.94 -5.69
C PRO A 79 -15.16 -15.70 -4.92
N ALA A 80 -13.96 -15.74 -4.34
CA ALA A 80 -13.41 -14.59 -3.63
C ALA A 80 -13.14 -13.39 -4.55
N LEU A 81 -12.94 -13.64 -5.85
CA LEU A 81 -12.75 -12.60 -6.86
C LEU A 81 -13.99 -11.71 -7.04
N GLN A 82 -15.16 -12.15 -6.61
CA GLN A 82 -16.36 -11.31 -6.59
C GLN A 82 -16.25 -10.12 -5.62
N THR A 83 -15.35 -10.22 -4.63
CA THR A 83 -15.07 -9.15 -3.66
C THR A 83 -13.78 -8.39 -3.96
N LEU A 84 -13.24 -8.57 -5.17
CA LEU A 84 -11.96 -7.99 -5.57
C LEU A 84 -12.06 -6.48 -5.75
N THR A 85 -11.11 -5.77 -5.15
CA THR A 85 -10.91 -4.34 -5.24
C THR A 85 -9.60 -4.08 -5.98
N ILE A 86 -9.65 -3.14 -6.93
CA ILE A 86 -8.55 -2.75 -7.79
C ILE A 86 -8.21 -1.30 -7.49
N SER A 87 -6.97 -1.03 -7.10
CA SER A 87 -6.49 0.32 -6.79
C SER A 87 -5.25 0.63 -7.61
N PRO A 88 -5.25 1.69 -8.44
CA PRO A 88 -4.06 2.11 -9.17
C PRO A 88 -2.99 2.64 -8.20
N LEU A 89 -1.73 2.41 -8.53
CA LEU A 89 -0.57 2.87 -7.78
C LEU A 89 0.51 3.32 -8.77
N GLU A 90 1.25 4.36 -8.41
CA GLU A 90 2.42 4.81 -9.17
C GLU A 90 3.63 4.86 -8.24
N ARG A 91 4.76 4.31 -8.67
CA ARG A 91 5.99 4.29 -7.88
C ARG A 91 7.18 4.46 -8.82
N GLY A 92 7.88 5.59 -8.70
CA GLY A 92 9.09 5.86 -9.48
C GLY A 92 8.86 5.91 -11.00
N GLY A 93 7.71 6.44 -11.44
CA GLY A 93 7.34 6.50 -12.86
C GLY A 93 6.89 5.18 -13.47
N ARG A 94 6.77 4.11 -12.68
CA ARG A 94 6.14 2.84 -13.08
C ARG A 94 4.71 2.81 -12.56
N HIS A 95 3.81 2.27 -13.38
CA HIS A 95 2.41 2.09 -13.02
C HIS A 95 2.17 0.67 -12.49
N TYR A 96 1.38 0.60 -11.44
CA TYR A 96 1.00 -0.64 -10.78
C TYR A 96 -0.49 -0.64 -10.50
N VAL A 97 -1.00 -1.83 -10.25
CA VAL A 97 -2.35 -2.07 -9.77
C VAL A 97 -2.27 -2.98 -8.57
N ARG A 98 -2.75 -2.48 -7.44
CA ARG A 98 -2.95 -3.28 -6.24
C ARG A 98 -4.31 -3.97 -6.35
N VAL A 99 -4.30 -5.29 -6.34
CA VAL A 99 -5.50 -6.12 -6.28
C VAL A 99 -5.64 -6.69 -4.88
N SER A 100 -6.85 -6.61 -4.33
CA SER A 100 -7.14 -7.18 -3.01
C SER A 100 -8.53 -7.77 -2.94
N THR A 101 -8.71 -8.86 -2.20
CA THR A 101 -10.05 -9.44 -1.94
C THR A 101 -10.43 -9.23 -0.48
N ARG A 102 -11.72 -9.41 -0.16
CA ARG A 102 -12.20 -9.45 1.23
C ARG A 102 -12.26 -10.88 1.76
N GLN A 103 -12.54 -11.83 0.88
CA GLN A 103 -12.59 -13.25 1.19
C GLN A 103 -11.21 -13.89 1.04
N ALA A 104 -10.95 -14.91 1.86
CA ALA A 104 -9.72 -15.69 1.83
C ALA A 104 -9.61 -16.58 0.58
N ILE A 105 -8.41 -16.68 0.03
CA ILE A 105 -8.09 -17.57 -1.09
C ILE A 105 -7.52 -18.87 -0.55
N GLN A 106 -8.18 -20.00 -0.82
CA GLN A 106 -7.70 -21.33 -0.40
C GLN A 106 -6.84 -22.02 -1.46
N ALA A 107 -6.90 -21.54 -2.70
CA ALA A 107 -6.12 -22.08 -3.81
C ALA A 107 -4.63 -21.68 -3.71
N GLY A 108 -3.73 -22.57 -4.16
CA GLY A 108 -2.29 -22.28 -4.26
C GLY A 108 -1.92 -21.41 -5.47
N HIS A 109 -2.84 -21.24 -6.41
CA HIS A 109 -2.71 -20.27 -7.49
C HIS A 109 -4.10 -19.77 -7.89
N LEU A 110 -4.13 -18.63 -8.59
CA LEU A 110 -5.35 -18.00 -9.05
C LEU A 110 -5.15 -17.37 -10.42
N HIS A 111 -6.11 -17.59 -11.32
CA HIS A 111 -6.17 -16.93 -12.61
C HIS A 111 -6.97 -15.64 -12.51
N LEU A 112 -6.35 -14.55 -12.95
CA LEU A 112 -6.90 -13.21 -12.89
C LEU A 112 -6.97 -12.64 -14.30
N TYR A 113 -8.17 -12.63 -14.86
CA TYR A 113 -8.43 -11.99 -16.15
C TYR A 113 -8.74 -10.51 -15.91
N LEU A 114 -7.84 -9.63 -16.34
CA LEU A 114 -7.98 -8.18 -16.23
C LEU A 114 -8.35 -7.59 -17.59
N LEU A 115 -9.42 -6.81 -17.60
CA LEU A 115 -9.75 -5.93 -18.72
C LEU A 115 -8.98 -4.62 -18.52
N LEU A 116 -8.08 -4.32 -19.45
CA LEU A 116 -7.25 -3.12 -19.50
C LEU A 116 -7.77 -2.20 -20.59
N GLY A 117 -7.95 -0.92 -20.29
CA GLY A 117 -8.44 0.10 -21.22
C GLY A 117 -9.94 0.35 -21.10
N ASN A 118 -10.48 1.11 -22.04
CA ASN A 118 -11.88 1.50 -22.09
C ASN A 118 -12.47 1.35 -23.50
N GLY A 119 -13.80 1.23 -23.58
CA GLY A 119 -14.52 1.16 -24.86
C GLY A 119 -14.03 0.04 -25.77
N SER A 120 -13.86 0.36 -27.06
CA SER A 120 -13.44 -0.58 -28.11
C SER A 120 -11.94 -0.95 -28.06
N GLY A 121 -11.13 -0.21 -27.31
CA GLY A 121 -9.70 -0.47 -27.14
C GLY A 121 -9.40 -1.39 -25.95
N ALA A 122 -10.43 -1.78 -25.18
CA ALA A 122 -10.23 -2.58 -23.99
C ALA A 122 -9.81 -4.01 -24.34
N ILE A 123 -8.77 -4.51 -23.68
CA ILE A 123 -8.19 -5.83 -23.93
C ILE A 123 -8.14 -6.66 -22.65
N VAL A 124 -8.40 -7.95 -22.78
CA VAL A 124 -8.27 -8.89 -21.66
C VAL A 124 -6.85 -9.44 -21.59
N ARG A 125 -6.26 -9.41 -20.40
CA ARG A 125 -4.98 -10.04 -20.06
C ARG A 125 -5.18 -11.06 -18.96
N LEU A 126 -4.53 -12.20 -19.09
CA LEU A 126 -4.48 -13.22 -18.05
C LEU A 126 -3.20 -13.05 -17.22
N GLY A 127 -3.35 -12.86 -15.91
CA GLY A 127 -2.28 -13.03 -14.93
C GLY A 127 -2.53 -14.29 -14.10
N THR A 128 -1.47 -15.02 -13.79
CA THR A 128 -1.53 -16.16 -12.85
C THR A 128 -0.76 -15.79 -11.59
N LEU A 129 -1.47 -15.69 -10.48
CA LEU A 129 -0.90 -15.38 -9.17
C LEU A 129 -0.64 -16.67 -8.41
N TRP A 130 0.56 -16.83 -7.90
CA TRP A 130 0.96 -17.98 -7.10
C TRP A 130 0.95 -17.60 -5.62
N LEU A 131 0.23 -18.36 -4.80
CA LEU A 131 0.16 -18.16 -3.36
C LEU A 131 0.97 -19.24 -2.65
N THR A 132 1.80 -18.83 -1.71
CA THR A 132 2.56 -19.73 -0.86
C THR A 132 1.85 -19.92 0.48
N PRO A 133 2.06 -21.05 1.19
CA PRO A 133 1.61 -21.20 2.57
C PRO A 133 2.25 -20.15 3.48
N ALA A 134 1.51 -19.67 4.48
CA ALA A 134 2.08 -18.78 5.47
C ALA A 134 3.24 -19.47 6.20
N PRO A 135 4.35 -18.75 6.47
CA PRO A 135 5.43 -19.32 7.27
C PRO A 135 4.90 -19.70 8.65
N PRO A 136 5.44 -20.76 9.28
CA PRO A 136 5.07 -21.13 10.64
C PRO A 136 5.17 -19.92 11.55
N ALA A 137 4.11 -19.64 12.32
CA ALA A 137 4.16 -18.58 13.31
C ALA A 137 5.36 -18.84 14.22
N ALA A 138 6.32 -17.92 14.23
CA ALA A 138 7.39 -17.96 15.21
C ALA A 138 6.72 -17.94 16.58
N VAL A 139 6.86 -19.03 17.33
CA VAL A 139 6.37 -19.10 18.71
C VAL A 139 7.16 -18.03 19.46
N SER A 140 6.56 -16.85 19.66
CA SER A 140 7.13 -15.87 20.57
C SER A 140 7.20 -16.55 21.92
N ALA A 141 8.42 -16.81 22.40
CA ALA A 141 8.63 -17.30 23.75
C ALA A 141 7.85 -16.40 24.71
N PRO A 142 7.13 -16.95 25.70
CA PRO A 142 6.34 -16.15 26.61
C PRO A 142 7.24 -15.07 27.21
N ALA A 143 6.87 -13.81 27.01
CA ALA A 143 7.54 -12.69 27.65
C ALA A 143 7.49 -12.96 29.15
N ARG A 144 8.66 -13.21 29.76
CA ARG A 144 8.80 -13.33 31.20
C ARG A 144 8.16 -12.08 31.81
N PRO A 145 7.20 -12.18 32.73
CA PRO A 145 6.60 -11.00 33.33
C PRO A 145 7.74 -10.17 33.92
N ALA A 146 7.84 -8.91 33.49
CA ALA A 146 8.76 -7.96 34.10
C ALA A 146 8.38 -7.86 35.57
N VAL A 147 9.27 -8.31 36.45
CA VAL A 147 9.15 -8.07 37.89
C VAL A 147 9.12 -6.54 38.05
N ALA A 148 7.98 -6.00 38.45
CA ALA A 148 7.86 -4.60 38.79
C ALA A 148 8.90 -4.27 39.85
N ALA A 149 9.80 -3.33 39.55
CA ALA A 149 10.71 -2.79 40.54
C ALA A 149 9.87 -2.22 41.71
N PRO A 150 10.28 -2.45 42.98
CA PRO A 150 9.53 -1.93 44.10
C PRO A 150 9.50 -0.41 44.03
N VAL A 151 8.28 0.14 44.01
CA VAL A 151 8.03 1.57 44.17
C VAL A 151 8.56 1.97 45.55
N PRO A 152 9.46 2.96 45.68
CA PRO A 152 9.92 3.40 46.99
C PRO A 152 8.72 3.98 47.76
N VAL A 153 8.42 3.36 48.90
CA VAL A 153 7.39 3.84 49.83
C VAL A 153 7.85 5.20 50.39
N PRO A 154 7.08 6.28 50.24
CA PRO A 154 7.40 7.54 50.89
C PRO A 154 7.34 7.37 52.41
N ALA A 155 8.41 7.79 53.09
CA ALA A 155 8.49 7.76 54.54
C ALA A 155 7.35 8.60 55.18
N PRO A 156 6.68 8.10 56.23
CA PRO A 156 5.61 8.84 56.88
C PRO A 156 6.17 10.07 57.60
N VAL A 157 5.66 11.24 57.22
CA VAL A 157 5.88 12.49 57.95
C VAL A 157 5.18 12.37 59.30
N LEU A 158 5.97 12.30 60.37
CA LEU A 158 5.49 12.35 61.75
C LEU A 158 4.82 13.71 61.99
N ALA A 159 3.51 13.69 62.17
CA ALA A 159 2.74 14.84 62.63
C ALA A 159 3.19 15.24 64.06
N PRO A 160 3.45 16.53 64.34
CA PRO A 160 3.80 16.96 65.68
C PRO A 160 2.61 16.78 66.64
N LEU A 161 2.84 16.04 67.72
CA LEU A 161 1.88 15.88 68.82
C LEU A 161 1.62 17.24 69.50
N PRO A 162 0.36 17.57 69.86
CA PRO A 162 0.04 18.79 70.59
C PRO A 162 0.63 18.72 72.00
N ARG A 163 1.52 19.66 72.31
CA ARG A 163 2.11 19.84 73.63
C ARG A 163 1.04 20.39 74.57
N ALA A 164 0.56 19.54 75.48
CA ALA A 164 -0.28 19.95 76.59
C ALA A 164 0.44 21.03 77.42
N ALA A 165 -0.32 22.07 77.73
CA ALA A 165 0.11 23.24 78.47
C ALA A 165 0.60 22.89 79.88
N VAL A 166 1.77 23.39 80.24
CA VAL A 166 2.13 23.64 81.64
C VAL A 166 2.26 25.15 81.75
N GLY A 167 1.18 25.77 82.24
CA GLY A 167 1.20 27.15 82.67
C GLY A 167 1.96 27.26 84.00
N VAL A 168 3.03 28.05 84.00
CA VAL A 168 3.56 28.63 85.24
C VAL A 168 3.54 30.14 85.05
N ALA A 169 2.72 30.78 85.88
CA ALA A 169 2.48 32.21 85.89
C ALA A 169 3.78 33.01 85.99
N SER A 170 4.04 33.88 85.03
CA SER A 170 5.01 34.95 85.19
C SER A 170 4.36 36.09 85.96
N LEU A 171 4.79 36.25 87.22
CA LEU A 171 4.69 37.50 87.97
C LEU A 171 5.51 38.56 87.23
N ASP A 172 4.87 39.27 86.29
CA ASP A 172 5.39 40.52 85.75
C ASP A 172 5.00 41.60 86.76
N ALA A 173 5.88 42.06 87.64
CA ALA A 173 6.98 42.97 87.34
C ALA A 173 6.56 44.29 86.62
N ALA A 174 5.25 44.51 86.41
CA ALA A 174 4.70 45.78 85.96
C ALA A 174 4.34 46.75 87.11
N ALA A 175 4.50 46.34 88.37
CA ALA A 175 4.26 47.18 89.55
C ALA A 175 5.45 48.08 89.94
N LEU A 176 6.58 48.05 89.22
CA LEU A 176 7.79 48.80 89.61
C LEU A 176 8.26 49.88 88.61
N ALA A 177 7.56 50.11 87.49
CA ALA A 177 7.96 51.11 86.49
C ALA A 177 7.06 52.36 86.42
N ALA A 178 6.09 52.51 87.33
CA ALA A 178 5.29 53.74 87.48
C ALA A 178 5.84 54.71 88.56
N ARG A 179 7.09 54.48 89.02
CA ARG A 179 7.77 55.28 90.05
C ARG A 179 8.96 56.08 89.51
N ALA A 180 8.88 56.49 88.25
CA ALA A 180 9.89 57.36 87.60
C ALA A 180 9.27 58.59 86.90
N ARG A 181 8.08 59.04 87.32
CA ARG A 181 7.55 60.39 87.06
C ARG A 181 6.62 60.85 88.20
N ALA A 182 7.18 61.13 89.38
CA ALA A 182 6.72 62.13 90.36
C ALA A 182 7.64 62.09 91.58
#